data_AF-A0A839XE57-F1
#
_entry.id   AF-A0A839XE57-F1
#
_cell.length_a   1.000
_cell.length_b   1.000
_cell.length_c   1.000
_cell.angle_alpha   90.00
_cell.angle_beta   90.00
_cell.angle_gamma   90.00
#
_symmetry.space_group_name_H-M   'P 1'
#
loop_
_entity.id
_entity.type
_entity.pdbx_description
1 polymer ?
#
loop_
_entity_poly.entity_id
_entity_poly.type
_entity_poly.pdbx_seq_one_letter_code
_entity_poly.pdbx_strand_id
1 'polypeptide(L)' 'MIRRDRELLVHLSAVNTRLGEAVVELCTHQDGGELPAEGLRALGDNLQHVATRLLTRAAELEGAAATAALDQDP' A
#
# COMPACT_ATOMS: atom_id res chain seq x y z
N MET A 1 16.56 5.12 9.41
CA MET A 1 15.34 5.15 8.58
C MET A 1 14.89 6.58 8.41
N ILE A 2 14.78 7.07 7.17
CA ILE A 2 14.39 8.46 6.90
C ILE A 2 12.90 8.69 7.22
N ARG A 3 12.49 9.95 7.36
CA ARG A 3 11.11 10.33 7.73
C ARG A 3 10.05 9.68 6.82
N ARG A 4 10.27 9.71 5.51
CA ARG A 4 9.33 9.19 4.52
C ARG A 4 9.08 7.67 4.64
N ASP A 5 10.12 6.90 4.94
CA ASP A 5 9.97 5.44 5.16
C ASP A 5 9.19 5.15 6.44
N ARG A 6 9.35 5.96 7.49
CA ARG A 6 8.54 5.86 8.73
C ARG A 6 7.07 6.14 8.45
N GLU A 7 6.77 7.17 7.67
CA GLU A 7 5.40 7.51 7.28
C GLU A 7 4.75 6.40 6.44
N LEU A 8 5.53 5.77 5.55
CA LEU A 8 5.09 4.61 4.77
C LEU A 8 4.72 3.43 5.69
N LEU A 9 5.57 3.12 6.67
CA LEU A 9 5.35 2.03 7.61
C LEU A 9 4.20 2.30 8.59
N VAL A 10 4.02 3.55 9.05
CA VAL A 10 2.86 3.94 9.85
C VAL A 10 1.57 3.72 9.06
N HIS A 11 1.55 4.13 7.78
CA HIS A 11 0.38 3.93 6.94
C HIS A 11 0.10 2.44 6.68
N LEU A 12 1.14 1.63 6.41
CA LEU A 12 1.02 0.18 6.29
C LEU A 12 0.47 -0.47 7.56
N SER A 13 0.97 -0.07 8.73
CA SER A 13 0.48 -0.56 10.01
C SER A 13 -1.00 -0.22 10.19
N ALA A 14 -1.41 1.01 9.86
CA ALA A 14 -2.80 1.42 9.99
C ALA A 14 -3.74 0.60 9.08
N VAL A 15 -3.32 0.32 7.84
CA VAL A 15 -4.08 -0.54 6.92
C VAL A 15 -4.12 -1.98 7.43
N ASN A 16 -2.98 -2.54 7.85
CA ASN A 16 -2.91 -3.90 8.37
C ASN A 16 -3.79 -4.11 9.62
N THR A 17 -3.84 -3.13 10.52
CA THR A 17 -4.70 -3.18 11.72
C THR A 17 -6.19 -3.22 11.36
N ARG A 18 -6.61 -2.53 10.30
CA ARG A 18 -8.04 -2.37 9.93
C ARG A 18 -8.52 -3.33 8.85
N LEU A 19 -7.60 -4.00 8.15
CA LEU A 19 -7.93 -4.87 7.01
C LEU A 19 -8.86 -6.02 7.41
N GLY A 20 -8.58 -6.66 8.56
CA GLY A 20 -9.42 -7.76 9.05
C GLY A 20 -10.86 -7.32 9.32
N GLU A 21 -11.04 -6.15 9.96
CA GLU A 21 -12.36 -5.57 10.22
C GLU A 21 -13.12 -5.28 8.92
N ALA A 22 -12.45 -4.67 7.93
CA ALA A 22 -13.05 -4.37 6.64
C ALA A 22 -13.48 -5.65 5.88
N VAL A 23 -12.69 -6.72 5.95
CA VAL A 23 -13.04 -8.01 5.34
C VAL A 23 -14.24 -8.64 6.04
N VAL A 24 -14.30 -8.58 7.37
CA VAL A 24 -15.46 -9.06 8.14
C VAL A 24 -16.70 -8.25 7.76
N GLU A 25 -16.60 -6.92 7.68
CA GLU A 25 -17.70 -6.05 7.30
C GLU A 25 -18.25 -6.41 5.90
N LEU A 26 -17.37 -6.66 4.93
CA LEU A 26 -17.74 -7.16 3.59
C LEU A 26 -18.52 -8.48 3.65
N CYS A 27 -18.07 -9.43 4.47
CA CYS A 27 -18.77 -10.71 4.65
C CYS A 27 -20.13 -10.53 5.33
N THR A 28 -20.25 -9.61 6.29
CA THR A 28 -21.54 -9.37 6.99
C THR A 28 -22.59 -8.73 6.11
N HIS A 29 -22.19 -8.01 5.07
CA HIS A 29 -23.09 -7.32 4.13
C HIS A 29 -23.28 -8.09 2.81
N GLN A 30 -23.04 -9.40 2.82
CA GLN A 30 -23.32 -10.25 1.66
C GLN A 30 -24.83 -10.27 1.36
N ASP A 31 -25.16 -10.28 0.08
CA ASP A 31 -26.52 -10.49 -0.42
C ASP A 31 -26.53 -11.68 -1.37
N GLY A 32 -27.34 -12.70 -1.06
CA GLY A 32 -27.36 -13.95 -1.84
C GLY A 32 -26.03 -14.71 -1.91
N GLY A 33 -25.07 -14.42 -1.01
CA GLY A 33 -23.72 -14.98 -1.05
C GLY A 33 -22.73 -14.17 -1.91
N GLU A 34 -23.17 -13.07 -2.52
CA GLU A 34 -22.31 -12.14 -3.25
C GLU A 34 -21.81 -11.02 -2.33
N LEU A 35 -20.57 -10.58 -2.55
CA LEU A 35 -19.98 -9.46 -1.82
C LEU A 35 -20.44 -8.12 -2.39
N PRO A 36 -20.66 -7.09 -1.55
CA PRO A 36 -21.12 -5.79 -2.03
C PRO A 36 -20.04 -5.12 -2.90
N ALA A 37 -20.39 -4.82 -4.16
CA ALA A 37 -19.46 -4.25 -5.14
C ALA A 37 -18.85 -2.90 -4.70
N GLU A 38 -19.62 -2.09 -3.97
CA GLU A 38 -19.13 -0.82 -3.42
C GLU A 38 -18.02 -1.04 -2.39
N GLY A 39 -18.22 -1.96 -1.46
CA GLY A 39 -17.21 -2.28 -0.45
C GLY A 39 -15.94 -2.88 -1.08
N LEU A 40 -16.09 -3.75 -2.08
CA LEU A 40 -14.95 -4.29 -2.84
C LEU A 40 -14.15 -3.18 -3.53
N ARG A 41 -14.85 -2.21 -4.15
CA ARG A 41 -14.20 -1.06 -4.80
C ARG A 41 -13.45 -0.22 -3.77
N ALA A 42 -14.09 0.13 -2.65
CA ALA A 42 -13.48 0.93 -1.60
C ALA A 42 -12.23 0.25 -1.00
N LEU A 43 -12.29 -1.06 -0.74
CA LEU A 43 -11.14 -1.81 -0.25
C LEU A 43 -10.03 -1.86 -1.30
N GLY A 44 -10.39 -2.14 -2.56
CA GLY A 44 -9.45 -2.15 -3.69
C GLY A 44 -8.70 -0.83 -3.85
N ASP A 45 -9.41 0.30 -3.82
CA ASP A 45 -8.82 1.63 -3.94
C ASP A 45 -7.80 1.92 -2.83
N ASN A 46 -8.10 1.52 -1.59
CA ASN A 46 -7.17 1.68 -0.46
C ASN A 46 -5.91 0.81 -0.63
N LEU A 47 -6.07 -0.45 -1.02
CA LEU A 47 -4.94 -1.35 -1.27
C LEU A 47 -4.08 -0.88 -2.43
N GLN A 48 -4.71 -0.40 -3.50
CA GLN A 48 -4.02 0.17 -4.66
C GLN A 48 -3.22 1.41 -4.26
N HIS A 49 -3.77 2.29 -3.43
CA HIS A 49 -3.06 3.47 -2.94
C HIS A 49 -1.79 3.09 -2.16
N VAL A 50 -1.87 2.10 -1.26
CA VAL A 50 -0.73 1.60 -0.49
C VAL A 50 0.32 0.98 -1.42
N ALA A 51 -0.11 0.14 -2.35
CA ALA A 51 0.76 -0.50 -3.33
C ALA A 51 1.53 0.54 -4.17
N THR A 52 0.83 1.55 -4.70
CA THR A 52 1.45 2.63 -5.46
C THR A 52 2.52 3.35 -4.63
N ARG A 53 2.25 3.69 -3.36
CA ARG A 53 3.23 4.35 -2.49
C ARG A 53 4.49 3.50 -2.25
N LEU A 54 4.31 2.19 -2.06
CA LEU A 54 5.43 1.25 -1.90
C LEU A 54 6.30 1.21 -3.16
N LEU A 55 5.67 1.01 -4.32
CA LEU A 55 6.36 0.89 -5.60
C LEU A 55 7.07 2.18 -6.00
N THR A 56 6.44 3.34 -5.80
CA THR A 56 7.10 4.64 -6.00
C THR A 56 8.34 4.75 -5.12
N ARG A 57 8.24 4.36 -3.84
CA ARG A 57 9.38 4.46 -2.94
C ARG A 57 10.51 3.50 -3.33
N ALA A 58 10.20 2.29 -3.77
CA ALA A 58 11.19 1.36 -4.29
C ALA A 58 11.91 1.92 -5.51
N ALA A 59 11.16 2.45 -6.49
CA ALA A 59 11.74 3.07 -7.69
C ALA A 59 12.65 4.26 -7.36
N GLU A 60 12.29 5.10 -6.37
CA GLU A 60 13.16 6.18 -5.88
C GLU A 60 14.50 5.65 -5.33
N LEU A 61 14.46 4.56 -4.57
CA LEU A 61 15.65 3.94 -3.98
C LEU A 61 16.55 3.31 -5.05
N GLU A 62 15.94 2.61 -6.02
CA GLU A 62 16.63 2.01 -7.16
C GLU A 62 17.28 3.09 -8.05
N GLY A 63 16.55 4.17 -8.34
CA GLY A 63 17.07 5.30 -9.10
C GLY A 63 18.23 6.01 -8.39
N ALA A 64 18.12 6.23 -7.08
CA ALA A 64 19.21 6.82 -6.29
C ALA A 64 20.46 5.93 -6.28
N ALA A 65 20.29 4.61 -6.19
CA ALA A 65 21.40 3.66 -6.26
C ALA A 65 22.10 3.68 -7.64
N ALA A 66 21.33 3.79 -8.72
CA ALA A 66 21.87 3.88 -10.08
C ALA A 66 22.67 5.17 -10.30
N THR A 67 22.17 6.32 -9.83
CA THR A 67 22.92 7.59 -9.91
C THR A 67 24.22 7.53 -9.10
N ALA A 68 24.17 7.02 -7.88
CA ALA A 68 25.36 6.90 -7.04
C ALA A 68 26.44 5.97 -7.65
N ALA A 69 26.04 4.97 -8.43
CA ALA A 69 26.98 4.09 -9.15
C ALA A 69 27.68 4.81 -10.32
N LEU A 70 26.97 5.69 -11.04
CA LEU A 70 27.55 6.49 -12.12
C LEU A 70 28.55 7.55 -11.61
N ASP A 71 28.32 8.10 -10.42
CA ASP A 71 29.23 9.08 -9.79
C ASP A 71 30.52 8.45 -9.24
N GLN A 72 30.63 7.12 -9.19
CA GLN A 72 31.78 6.38 -8.64
C GLN A 72 32.77 5.86 -9.71
N ASP A 73 32.54 6.14 -11.00
CA ASP A 73 33.43 5.77 -12.10
C ASP A 73 34.31 6.98 -12.50
N PRO A 74 35.63 6.98 -12.20
CA PRO A 74 36.55 8.08 -12.47
C PRO A 74 37.04 8.16 -13.93
#